data_AF-A0A7V9M4L3-F1
#
_entry.id   AF-A0A7V9M4L3-F1
#
_cell.length_a   1.000
_cell.length_b   1.000
_cell.length_c   1.000
_cell.angle_alpha   90.00
_cell.angle_beta   90.00
_cell.angle_gamma   90.00
#
_symmetry.space_group_name_H-M   'P 1'
#
loop_
_entity.id
_entity.type
_entity.pdbx_description
1 polymer ?
#
loop_
_entity_poly.entity_id
_entity_poly.type
_entity_poly.pdbx_seq_one_letter_code
_entity_poly.pdbx_strand_id
1 'polypeptide(L)'
;EFIDASLKGNYKHAKKYLLSDSMNMEYFNEMVNFNNKLGASDKEGYKSANIIIDSIQNISDTITVINYSNTYKKTAEKLKLVQVNKEWLVDFKYTFSGN
;
A
#
# COMPACT_ATOMS: atom_id res chain seq x y z
N GLU A 1 -2.14 -8.52 -3.15
CA GLU A 1 -2.85 -8.53 -1.85
C GLU A 1 -2.93 -7.17 -1.16
N PHE A 2 -1.88 -6.64 -0.51
CA PHE A 2 -1.99 -5.38 0.27
C PHE A 2 -2.62 -4.22 -0.52
N ILE A 3 -2.06 -3.90 -1.70
CA ILE A 3 -2.54 -2.79 -2.55
C ILE A 3 -4.00 -3.01 -2.96
N ASP A 4 -4.34 -4.20 -3.43
CA ASP A 4 -5.71 -4.55 -3.87
C ASP A 4 -6.73 -4.44 -2.72
N ALA A 5 -6.38 -4.98 -1.55
CA ALA A 5 -7.22 -4.89 -0.36
C ALA A 5 -7.43 -3.43 0.08
N SER A 6 -6.39 -2.60 0.01
CA SER A 6 -6.47 -1.17 0.32
C SER A 6 -7.38 -0.41 -0.67
N LEU A 7 -7.25 -0.68 -1.98
CA LEU A 7 -8.10 -0.08 -3.03
C LEU A 7 -9.57 -0.47 -2.86
N LYS A 8 -9.85 -1.71 -2.48
CA LYS A 8 -11.22 -2.22 -2.26
C LYS A 8 -11.82 -1.85 -0.90
N GLY A 9 -11.10 -1.11 -0.07
CA GLY A 9 -11.54 -0.75 1.27
C GLY A 9 -11.53 -1.91 2.29
N ASN A 10 -10.90 -3.04 1.96
CA ASN A 10 -10.74 -4.17 2.85
C ASN A 10 -9.52 -3.99 3.77
N TYR A 11 -9.54 -2.93 4.58
CA TYR A 11 -8.40 -2.53 5.42
C TYR A 11 -8.04 -3.57 6.48
N LYS A 12 -9.01 -4.35 6.96
CA LYS A 12 -8.76 -5.47 7.88
C LYS A 12 -7.90 -6.54 7.23
N HIS A 13 -8.09 -6.81 5.93
CA HIS A 13 -7.27 -7.74 5.19
C HIS A 13 -5.91 -7.13 4.84
N ALA A 14 -5.87 -5.88 4.35
CA ALA A 14 -4.64 -5.17 4.03
C ALA A 14 -3.68 -5.13 5.25
N LYS A 15 -4.21 -4.82 6.44
CA LYS A 15 -3.42 -4.75 7.68
C LYS A 15 -2.65 -6.03 8.01
N LYS A 16 -3.08 -7.21 7.55
CA LYS A 16 -2.36 -8.48 7.77
C LYS A 16 -0.98 -8.51 7.11
N TYR A 17 -0.78 -7.72 6.06
CA TYR A 17 0.47 -7.64 5.33
C TYR A 17 1.35 -6.49 5.81
N LEU A 18 0.91 -5.69 6.78
CA LEU A 18 1.63 -4.51 7.24
C LEU A 18 2.74 -4.92 8.22
N LEU A 19 3.94 -4.38 8.03
CA LEU A 19 5.02 -4.52 9.02
C LEU A 19 4.59 -3.86 10.33
N SER A 20 4.58 -4.62 11.41
CA SER A 20 4.05 -4.18 12.70
C SER A 20 5.06 -3.30 13.44
N ASP A 21 5.04 -2.00 13.14
CA ASP A 21 5.66 -0.95 13.96
C ASP A 21 4.75 0.27 14.07
N SER A 22 5.01 1.12 15.06
CA SER A 22 4.14 2.24 15.42
C SER A 22 3.90 3.21 14.26
N MET A 23 4.96 3.54 13.50
CA MET A 23 4.88 4.51 12.42
C MET A 23 4.14 3.93 11.19
N ASN A 24 4.37 2.65 10.87
CA ASN A 24 3.58 1.95 9.86
C ASN A 24 2.09 1.92 10.21
N MET A 25 1.78 1.61 11.47
CA MET A 25 0.42 1.56 11.97
C MET A 25 -0.27 2.93 11.93
N GLU A 26 0.46 3.99 12.29
CA GLU A 26 -0.02 5.37 12.28
C GLU A 26 -0.40 5.81 10.85
N TYR A 27 0.55 5.75 9.90
CA TYR A 27 0.28 6.12 8.51
C TYR A 27 -0.83 5.28 7.87
N PHE A 28 -0.89 3.98 8.17
CA PHE A 28 -1.97 3.13 7.68
C PHE A 28 -3.33 3.58 8.21
N ASN A 29 -3.43 3.88 9.51
CA ASN A 29 -4.68 4.36 10.10
C ASN A 29 -5.09 5.73 9.56
N GLU A 30 -4.14 6.63 9.31
CA GLU A 30 -4.40 7.92 8.65
C GLU A 30 -4.96 7.74 7.24
N MET A 31 -4.35 6.87 6.43
CA MET A 31 -4.84 6.51 5.10
C MET A 31 -6.26 5.93 5.16
N VAL A 32 -6.54 5.04 6.12
CA VAL A 32 -7.90 4.50 6.33
C VAL A 32 -8.90 5.60 6.70
N ASN A 33 -8.52 6.50 7.62
CA ASN A 33 -9.38 7.60 8.05
C ASN A 33 -9.68 8.58 6.91
N PHE A 34 -8.67 8.89 6.08
CA PHE A 34 -8.84 9.69 4.88
C PHE A 34 -9.79 9.01 3.89
N ASN A 35 -9.54 7.73 3.57
CA ASN A 35 -10.34 6.99 2.61
C ASN A 35 -11.80 6.78 3.07
N ASN A 36 -12.04 6.64 4.39
CA ASN A 36 -13.38 6.53 4.94
C ASN A 36 -14.22 7.80 4.73
N LYS A 37 -13.56 8.97 4.65
CA LYS A 37 -14.22 10.27 4.39
C LYS A 37 -14.47 10.54 2.91
N LEU A 38 -13.96 9.71 2.00
CA LEU A 38 -14.21 9.85 0.56
C LEU A 38 -15.69 9.64 0.22
N GLY A 39 -16.15 10.36 -0.80
CA GLY A 39 -17.49 10.20 -1.36
C GLY A 39 -17.66 8.83 -2.03
N ALA A 40 -18.91 8.43 -2.26
CA ALA A 40 -19.23 7.13 -2.85
C ALA A 40 -18.60 6.93 -4.24
N SER A 41 -18.60 7.97 -5.09
CA SER A 41 -17.98 7.91 -6.43
C SER A 41 -16.48 7.64 -6.37
N ASP A 42 -15.76 8.26 -5.42
CA ASP A 42 -14.31 8.07 -5.29
C ASP A 42 -14.00 6.66 -4.78
N LYS A 43 -14.76 6.17 -3.81
CA LYS A 43 -14.63 4.79 -3.29
C LYS A 43 -14.84 3.75 -4.39
N GLU A 44 -15.87 3.91 -5.22
CA GLU A 44 -16.10 3.00 -6.35
C GLU A 44 -15.01 3.15 -7.43
N GLY A 45 -14.49 4.36 -7.64
CA GLY A 45 -13.32 4.60 -8.51
C GLY A 45 -12.09 3.81 -8.06
N TYR A 46 -11.75 3.85 -6.78
CA TYR A 46 -10.66 3.04 -6.22
C TYR A 46 -10.92 1.54 -6.31
N LYS A 47 -12.13 1.10 -5.94
CA LYS A 47 -12.51 -0.33 -5.91
C LYS A 47 -12.50 -0.99 -7.29
N SER A 48 -12.81 -0.22 -8.34
CA SER A 48 -12.80 -0.67 -9.74
C SER A 48 -11.45 -0.48 -10.44
N ALA A 49 -10.47 0.14 -9.78
CA ALA A 49 -9.17 0.41 -10.37
C ALA A 49 -8.34 -0.86 -10.52
N ASN A 50 -7.60 -0.96 -11.62
CA ASN A 50 -6.56 -1.96 -11.80
C ASN A 50 -5.23 -1.41 -11.27
N ILE A 51 -4.43 -2.29 -10.68
CA ILE A 51 -3.06 -1.99 -10.26
C ILE A 51 -2.14 -2.11 -11.49
N ILE A 52 -1.29 -1.11 -11.68
CA ILE A 52 -0.26 -1.10 -12.71
C ILE A 52 1.08 -1.14 -11.97
N ILE A 53 1.89 -2.17 -12.24
CA ILE A 53 3.25 -2.27 -11.69
C ILE A 53 4.22 -1.64 -12.68
N ASP A 54 4.78 -0.50 -12.31
CA ASP A 54 5.69 0.26 -13.17
C ASP A 54 7.11 -0.30 -13.10
N SER A 55 7.58 -0.68 -11.91
CA SER A 55 8.85 -1.39 -11.75
C SER A 55 8.95 -2.15 -10.43
N ILE A 56 9.81 -3.16 -10.40
CA ILE A 56 10.17 -3.91 -9.19
C ILE A 56 11.68 -3.86 -9.05
N GLN A 57 12.17 -3.39 -7.90
CA GLN A 57 13.58 -3.25 -7.58
C GLN A 57 13.91 -4.14 -6.39
N ASN A 58 14.68 -5.20 -6.62
CA ASN A 58 15.19 -6.06 -5.55
C ASN A 58 16.48 -5.43 -5.01
N ILE A 59 16.38 -4.75 -3.87
CA ILE A 59 17.50 -4.05 -3.23
C ILE A 59 18.42 -5.07 -2.55
N SER A 60 17.83 -6.14 -2.00
CA SER A 60 18.53 -7.30 -1.45
C SER A 60 17.60 -8.50 -1.42
N ASP A 61 18.09 -9.65 -0.94
CA ASP A 61 17.28 -10.87 -0.75
C ASP A 61 16.09 -10.68 0.22
N THR A 62 16.12 -9.63 1.04
CA THR A 62 15.08 -9.36 2.06
C THR A 62 14.38 -8.02 1.88
N ILE A 63 14.71 -7.27 0.82
CA ILE A 63 14.15 -5.94 0.57
C ILE A 63 13.82 -5.77 -0.91
N THR A 64 12.55 -5.47 -1.20
CA THR A 64 12.06 -5.15 -2.53
C THR A 64 11.29 -3.83 -2.49
N VAL A 65 11.48 -2.98 -3.50
CA VAL A 65 10.68 -1.76 -3.69
C VAL A 65 9.87 -1.93 -4.97
N ILE A 66 8.55 -1.74 -4.86
CA ILE A 66 7.63 -1.74 -5.98
C ILE A 66 7.24 -0.30 -6.28
N ASN A 67 7.39 0.13 -7.52
CA ASN A 67 6.74 1.32 -8.02
C ASN A 67 5.45 0.90 -8.73
N TYR A 68 4.33 1.48 -8.33
CA TYR A 68 3.03 1.14 -8.88
C TYR A 68 2.14 2.36 -8.99
N SER A 69 1.11 2.24 -9.81
CA SER A 69 0.00 3.17 -9.87
C SER A 69 -1.32 2.42 -9.94
N ASN A 70 -2.43 3.14 -9.93
CA ASN A 70 -3.75 2.56 -10.19
C ASN A 70 -4.47 3.34 -11.28
N THR A 71 -5.35 2.69 -12.04
CA THR A 71 -6.02 3.30 -13.20
C THR A 71 -6.95 4.46 -12.85
N TYR A 72 -7.34 4.63 -11.59
CA TYR A 72 -8.22 5.71 -11.14
C TYR A 72 -7.44 7.00 -10.80
N LYS A 73 -6.46 6.95 -9.89
CA LYS A 73 -5.64 8.13 -9.52
C LYS A 73 -4.45 8.37 -10.44
N LYS A 74 -3.93 7.33 -11.10
CA LYS A 74 -2.79 7.39 -12.06
C LYS A 74 -1.56 8.12 -11.50
N THR A 75 -1.39 8.08 -10.19
CA THR A 75 -0.23 8.64 -9.50
C THR A 75 0.70 7.50 -9.16
N ALA A 76 2.00 7.66 -9.44
CA ALA A 76 3.02 6.69 -9.11
C ALA A 76 3.32 6.75 -7.61
N GLU A 77 3.35 5.58 -6.97
CA GLU A 77 3.61 5.39 -5.55
C GLU A 77 4.68 4.31 -5.38
N LYS A 78 5.58 4.51 -4.42
CA LYS A 78 6.56 3.51 -4.04
C LYS A 78 6.08 2.76 -2.80
N LEU A 79 6.20 1.43 -2.82
CA LEU A 79 5.94 0.55 -1.70
C LEU A 79 7.16 -0.30 -1.41
N LYS A 80 7.66 -0.26 -0.18
CA LYS A 80 8.75 -1.14 0.24
C LYS A 80 8.19 -2.40 0.91
N LEU A 81 8.75 -3.54 0.54
CA LEU A 81 8.55 -4.83 1.17
C LEU A 81 9.82 -5.25 1.89
N VAL A 82 9.64 -5.80 3.08
CA VAL A 82 10.72 -6.35 3.91
C VAL A 82 10.36 -7.77 4.28
N GLN A 83 11.30 -8.70 4.14
CA GLN A 83 11.11 -10.07 4.56
C GLN A 83 11.46 -10.24 6.05
N VAL A 84 10.49 -10.64 6.87
CA VAL A 84 10.66 -10.94 8.30
C VAL A 84 10.12 -12.33 8.56
N ASN A 85 10.91 -13.20 9.20
CA ASN A 85 10.52 -14.58 9.49
C ASN A 85 9.99 -15.36 8.26
N LYS A 86 10.61 -15.14 7.08
CA LYS A 86 10.22 -15.71 5.77
C LYS A 86 8.88 -15.21 5.22
N GLU A 87 8.27 -14.19 5.82
CA GLU A 87 7.07 -13.53 5.33
C GLU A 87 7.42 -12.15 4.77
N TRP A 88 6.83 -11.79 3.64
CA TRP A 88 6.96 -10.44 3.08
C TRP A 88 5.92 -9.51 3.69
N LEU A 89 6.40 -8.46 4.35
CA LEU A 89 5.58 -7.45 4.99
C LEU A 89 5.83 -6.08 4.35
N VAL A 90 4.81 -5.25 4.37
CA VAL A 90 4.79 -3.91 3.78
C VAL A 90 5.31 -2.90 4.79
N ASP A 91 6.39 -2.21 4.45
CA ASP A 91 6.88 -1.05 5.18
C ASP A 91 6.24 0.23 4.62
N PHE A 92 4.97 0.43 4.97
CA PHE A 92 4.10 1.48 4.44
C PHE A 92 4.59 2.92 4.68
N LYS A 93 5.30 3.20 5.77
CA LYS A 93 5.92 4.51 6.05
C LYS A 93 6.89 4.94 4.96
N TYR A 94 7.47 3.99 4.22
CA TYR A 94 8.32 4.27 3.05
C TYR A 94 7.55 4.98 1.94
N THR A 95 6.23 4.84 1.84
CA THR A 95 5.46 5.60 0.84
C THR A 95 5.48 7.11 1.12
N PHE A 96 5.71 7.53 2.38
CA PHE A 96 5.63 8.93 2.81
C PHE A 96 6.97 9.55 3.24
N SER A 97 8.04 8.75 3.38
CA SER A 97 9.31 9.24 3.93
C SER A 97 10.25 9.92 2.93
N GLY A 98 9.71 10.44 1.80
CA GLY A 98 10.47 11.24 0.83
C GLY A 98 11.55 10.51 0.03
N ASN A 99 11.46 9.18 -0.09
CA ASN A 99 12.48 8.31 -0.71
C ASN A 99 12.65 8.47 -2.23
#